data_AF-A0A2P6WIB7-F1
#
_entry.id   AF-A0A2P6WIB7-F1
#
_cell.length_a   1.000
_cell.length_b   1.000
_cell.length_c   1.000
_cell.angle_alpha   90.00
_cell.angle_beta   90.00
_cell.angle_gamma   90.00
#
_symmetry.space_group_name_H-M   'P 1'
#
loop_
_entity.id
_entity.type
_entity.pdbx_description
1 polymer ?
#
loop_
_entity_poly.entity_id
_entity_poly.type
_entity_poly.pdbx_seq_one_letter_code
_entity_poly.pdbx_strand_id
1 'polypeptide(L)'
;MSGWSNCGACAGEGGNGPTVPYSMTQDVSSPSLDGKSAHFWIGGNTPYANALWWKQLGANANASHFVYDLYFYYDNPDAVQALEFDGNQSVGGMKYIFGHQCNVAAGQWDVWDTAGAAWIHTGISCSAPPAHTWNHLVLEYERLNGQIHFIAITLNGNKSEVDRYYSPKSSGVNELNVAFQMDETSHATNYDVWLDKVTLIAW
;
A
#
# COMPACT_ATOMS: atom_id res chain seq x y z
N MET A 1 -16.71 9.45 -3.95
CA MET A 1 -15.83 10.42 -3.22
C MET A 1 -14.60 10.82 -4.08
N SER A 2 -14.69 11.88 -4.90
CA SER A 2 -13.57 12.39 -5.71
C SER A 2 -12.25 12.51 -4.92
N GLY A 3 -11.09 12.25 -5.56
CA GLY A 3 -9.79 12.64 -5.00
C GLY A 3 -8.70 11.57 -4.93
N TRP A 4 -8.94 10.35 -5.43
CA TRP A 4 -7.86 9.42 -5.71
C TRP A 4 -7.23 9.77 -7.05
N SER A 5 -5.91 9.89 -7.05
CA SER A 5 -5.09 9.87 -8.25
C SER A 5 -4.63 8.44 -8.51
N ASN A 6 -4.23 8.16 -9.75
CA ASN A 6 -3.87 6.82 -10.17
C ASN A 6 -2.80 6.85 -11.25
N CYS A 7 -2.11 5.72 -11.39
CA CYS A 7 -1.05 5.56 -12.36
C CYS A 7 -0.69 4.09 -12.56
N GLY A 8 -0.52 3.67 -13.82
CA GLY A 8 0.06 2.37 -14.17
C GLY A 8 1.57 2.48 -14.28
N ALA A 9 2.06 3.16 -15.32
CA ALA A 9 3.50 3.21 -15.62
C ALA A 9 4.37 3.72 -14.45
N CYS A 10 3.90 4.64 -13.62
CA CYS A 10 4.69 5.13 -12.49
C CYS A 10 4.64 4.26 -11.22
N ALA A 11 3.86 3.16 -11.22
CA ALA A 11 3.86 2.17 -10.15
C ALA A 11 5.09 1.25 -10.19
N GLY A 12 5.73 1.09 -11.36
CA GLY A 12 6.93 0.28 -11.49
C GLY A 12 8.20 0.92 -10.95
N GLU A 13 9.28 0.13 -10.92
CA GLU A 13 10.59 0.53 -10.41
C GLU A 13 11.06 1.87 -11.01
N GLY A 14 11.42 2.82 -10.15
CA GLY A 14 11.82 4.16 -10.55
C GLY A 14 10.76 4.96 -11.32
N GLY A 15 9.50 4.53 -11.30
CA GLY A 15 8.40 5.09 -12.06
C GLY A 15 8.37 4.67 -13.54
N ASN A 16 8.97 3.54 -13.90
CA ASN A 16 9.12 3.07 -15.29
C ASN A 16 8.45 1.71 -15.55
N GLY A 17 7.36 1.42 -14.85
CA GLY A 17 6.51 0.26 -15.07
C GLY A 17 5.80 0.24 -16.43
N PRO A 18 5.27 -0.91 -16.83
CA PRO A 18 4.50 -1.05 -18.05
C PRO A 18 3.18 -0.27 -17.98
N THR A 19 2.66 0.15 -19.14
CA THR A 19 1.30 0.69 -19.23
C THR A 19 0.32 -0.44 -19.43
N VAL A 20 -0.58 -0.64 -18.47
CA VAL A 20 -1.66 -1.64 -18.52
C VAL A 20 -3.04 -1.02 -18.30
N PRO A 21 -4.13 -1.69 -18.70
CA PRO A 21 -5.47 -1.35 -18.25
C PRO A 21 -5.61 -1.49 -16.73
N TYR A 22 -6.14 -0.45 -16.09
CA TYR A 22 -6.52 -0.47 -14.68
C TYR A 22 -7.69 0.49 -14.47
N SER A 23 -8.43 0.28 -13.39
CA SER A 23 -9.56 1.15 -13.04
C SER A 23 -9.81 1.17 -11.54
N MET A 24 -10.54 2.18 -11.09
CA MET A 24 -11.05 2.24 -9.73
C MET A 24 -12.46 2.85 -9.74
N THR A 25 -13.38 2.18 -9.05
CA THR A 25 -14.77 2.59 -8.89
C THR A 25 -15.08 2.69 -7.40
N GLN A 26 -15.57 3.83 -6.96
CA GLN A 26 -15.96 4.03 -5.55
C GLN A 26 -17.44 3.82 -5.33
N ASP A 27 -17.82 3.81 -4.05
CA ASP A 27 -19.21 3.77 -3.61
C ASP A 27 -19.89 2.47 -4.10
N VAL A 28 -19.11 1.38 -4.15
CA VAL A 28 -19.56 0.04 -4.55
C VAL A 28 -20.29 -0.61 -3.38
N SER A 29 -21.49 -1.12 -3.65
CA SER A 29 -22.37 -1.67 -2.62
C SER A 29 -22.04 -3.12 -2.22
N SER A 30 -21.33 -3.87 -3.08
CA SER A 30 -20.96 -5.25 -2.80
C SER A 30 -19.74 -5.67 -3.64
N PRO A 31 -18.74 -6.36 -3.06
CA PRO A 31 -18.55 -6.56 -1.63
C PRO A 31 -18.30 -5.21 -0.91
N SER A 32 -18.94 -4.99 0.23
CA SER A 32 -18.71 -3.81 1.09
C SER A 32 -19.14 -4.10 2.53
N LEU A 33 -18.45 -3.47 3.49
CA LEU A 33 -18.76 -3.50 4.92
C LEU A 33 -19.81 -2.45 5.32
N ASP A 34 -19.95 -1.36 4.58
CA ASP A 34 -20.87 -0.27 4.88
C ASP A 34 -21.67 0.26 3.66
N GLY A 35 -21.55 -0.42 2.53
CA GLY A 35 -22.16 -0.08 1.25
C GLY A 35 -21.37 0.94 0.42
N LYS A 36 -20.12 1.26 0.79
CA LYS A 36 -19.30 2.28 0.13
C LYS A 36 -17.84 1.86 -0.12
N SER A 37 -17.60 0.60 -0.44
CA SER A 37 -16.23 0.15 -0.76
C SER A 37 -15.71 0.83 -2.04
N ALA A 38 -14.39 0.87 -2.16
CA ALA A 38 -13.69 1.21 -3.39
C ALA A 38 -13.20 -0.07 -4.04
N HIS A 39 -13.64 -0.31 -5.27
CA HIS A 39 -13.23 -1.41 -6.15
C HIS A 39 -12.05 -0.96 -7.01
N PHE A 40 -11.02 -1.78 -7.06
CA PHE A 40 -9.80 -1.62 -7.83
C PHE A 40 -9.65 -2.82 -8.74
N TRP A 41 -9.27 -2.57 -9.99
CA TRP A 41 -9.06 -3.61 -10.98
C TRP A 41 -7.79 -3.31 -11.76
N ILE A 42 -7.01 -4.35 -12.00
CA ILE A 42 -5.88 -4.36 -12.92
C ILE A 42 -6.03 -5.54 -13.88
N GLY A 43 -5.55 -5.37 -15.10
CA GLY A 43 -5.49 -6.47 -16.04
C GLY A 43 -4.68 -6.14 -17.28
N GLY A 44 -4.74 -7.04 -18.25
CA GLY A 44 -3.98 -6.95 -19.48
C GLY A 44 -3.33 -8.27 -19.80
N ASN A 45 -2.22 -8.23 -20.52
CA ASN A 45 -1.42 -9.42 -20.84
C ASN A 45 0.08 -9.15 -20.61
N THR A 46 0.42 -8.13 -19.82
CA THR A 46 1.80 -7.74 -19.57
C THR A 46 2.25 -8.32 -18.23
N PRO A 47 3.16 -9.31 -18.23
CA PRO A 47 3.68 -9.90 -17.00
C PRO A 47 4.25 -8.86 -16.05
N TYR A 48 4.03 -9.03 -14.74
CA TYR A 48 4.57 -8.17 -13.68
C TYR A 48 4.22 -6.68 -13.86
N ALA A 49 3.02 -6.40 -14.37
CA ALA A 49 2.51 -5.05 -14.39
C ALA A 49 1.93 -4.66 -13.03
N ASN A 50 1.78 -3.35 -12.85
CA ASN A 50 1.28 -2.79 -11.61
C ASN A 50 0.44 -1.54 -11.85
N ALA A 51 -0.40 -1.24 -10.86
CA ALA A 51 -1.22 -0.05 -10.83
C ALA A 51 -1.28 0.49 -9.41
N LEU A 52 -0.99 1.79 -9.29
CA LEU A 52 -0.93 2.54 -8.05
C LEU A 52 -2.08 3.53 -8.00
N TRP A 53 -2.73 3.60 -6.85
CA TRP A 53 -3.70 4.63 -6.50
C TRP A 53 -3.28 5.31 -5.22
N TRP A 54 -3.38 6.64 -5.15
CA TRP A 54 -3.11 7.38 -3.93
C TRP A 54 -4.12 8.49 -3.68
N LYS A 55 -4.31 8.81 -2.40
CA LYS A 55 -5.16 9.91 -1.96
C LYS A 55 -4.33 10.92 -1.20
N GLN A 56 -4.19 12.11 -1.78
CA GLN A 56 -3.53 13.24 -1.10
C GLN A 56 -4.41 13.74 0.05
N LEU A 57 -3.79 13.89 1.23
CA LEU A 57 -4.43 14.36 2.47
C LEU A 57 -4.00 15.79 2.83
N GLY A 58 -3.12 16.38 2.02
CA GLY A 58 -2.48 17.67 2.28
C GLY A 58 -1.22 17.52 3.14
N ALA A 59 -0.44 18.60 3.29
CA ALA A 59 0.75 18.56 4.14
C ALA A 59 0.37 18.62 5.63
N ASN A 60 0.95 17.74 6.45
CA ASN A 60 0.85 17.80 7.90
C ASN A 60 2.23 17.56 8.51
N ALA A 61 2.97 18.64 8.76
CA ALA A 61 4.34 18.57 9.27
C ALA A 61 4.44 18.23 10.77
N ASN A 62 3.36 18.46 11.52
CA ASN A 62 3.32 18.26 12.97
C ASN A 62 3.13 16.79 13.32
N ALA A 63 2.38 16.05 12.50
CA ALA A 63 2.21 14.63 12.71
C ALA A 63 3.54 13.89 12.52
N SER A 64 3.83 13.00 13.46
CA SER A 64 4.96 12.09 13.40
C SER A 64 4.57 10.65 13.65
N HIS A 65 3.38 10.37 14.20
CA HIS A 65 2.88 9.01 14.41
C HIS A 65 1.68 8.75 13.51
N PHE A 66 1.61 7.55 12.95
CA PHE A 66 0.60 7.18 11.98
C PHE A 66 0.07 5.77 12.22
N VAL A 67 -1.24 5.62 12.04
CA VAL A 67 -1.91 4.33 11.95
C VAL A 67 -2.71 4.29 10.67
N TYR A 68 -2.34 3.38 9.77
CA TYR A 68 -3.11 3.10 8.55
C TYR A 68 -4.00 1.89 8.81
N ASP A 69 -5.30 2.13 8.96
CA ASP A 69 -6.32 1.13 9.30
C ASP A 69 -7.30 1.00 8.14
N LEU A 70 -7.44 -0.21 7.61
CA LEU A 70 -8.34 -0.48 6.49
C LEU A 70 -8.79 -1.95 6.46
N TYR A 71 -9.83 -2.19 5.69
CA TYR A 71 -10.20 -3.54 5.27
C TYR A 71 -9.92 -3.72 3.79
N PHE A 72 -9.46 -4.91 3.41
CA PHE A 72 -9.33 -5.31 2.01
C PHE A 72 -10.00 -6.65 1.74
N TYR A 73 -10.55 -6.79 0.54
CA TYR A 73 -11.16 -8.00 0.00
C TYR A 73 -10.61 -8.21 -1.41
N TYR A 74 -10.45 -9.45 -1.82
CA TYR A 74 -10.02 -9.78 -3.18
C TYR A 74 -10.48 -11.18 -3.54
N ASP A 75 -10.58 -11.46 -4.83
CA ASP A 75 -11.27 -12.66 -5.34
C ASP A 75 -10.36 -13.69 -6.02
N ASN A 76 -9.11 -13.33 -6.31
CA ASN A 76 -8.17 -14.24 -6.96
C ASN A 76 -6.79 -14.19 -6.30
N PRO A 77 -6.48 -15.13 -5.38
CA PRO A 77 -5.19 -15.16 -4.70
C PRO A 77 -4.03 -15.56 -5.59
N ASP A 78 -4.27 -16.31 -6.66
CA ASP A 78 -3.23 -16.77 -7.58
C ASP A 78 -2.78 -15.66 -8.56
N ALA A 79 -3.56 -14.58 -8.69
CA ALA A 79 -3.24 -13.44 -9.54
C ALA A 79 -2.36 -12.39 -8.84
N VAL A 80 -2.31 -12.42 -7.51
CA VAL A 80 -1.58 -11.43 -6.70
C VAL A 80 -0.12 -11.83 -6.60
N GLN A 81 0.78 -11.04 -7.18
CA GLN A 81 2.20 -11.12 -6.83
C GLN A 81 2.42 -10.44 -5.49
N ALA A 82 1.86 -9.25 -5.34
CA ALA A 82 1.86 -8.50 -4.10
C ALA A 82 0.73 -7.46 -4.04
N LEU A 83 0.43 -7.03 -2.81
CA LEU A 83 -0.42 -5.88 -2.51
C LEU A 83 0.37 -4.91 -1.63
N GLU A 84 0.47 -3.65 -2.05
CA GLU A 84 1.20 -2.61 -1.31
C GLU A 84 0.22 -1.62 -0.64
N PHE A 85 0.53 -1.23 0.59
CA PHE A 85 -0.27 -0.35 1.44
C PHE A 85 0.64 0.69 2.10
N ASP A 86 0.69 1.87 1.51
CA ASP A 86 1.73 2.83 1.84
C ASP A 86 1.18 4.08 2.51
N GLY A 87 1.94 4.60 3.46
CA GLY A 87 1.86 6.00 3.89
C GLY A 87 3.04 6.79 3.34
N ASN A 88 2.84 8.02 2.90
CA ASN A 88 3.94 8.89 2.49
C ASN A 88 3.83 10.24 3.16
N GLN A 89 4.93 10.72 3.73
CA GLN A 89 5.05 12.08 4.25
C GLN A 89 6.27 12.74 3.62
N SER A 90 6.13 13.97 3.11
CA SER A 90 7.29 14.83 2.83
C SER A 90 7.22 16.07 3.72
N VAL A 91 8.30 16.32 4.46
CA VAL A 91 8.40 17.40 5.44
C VAL A 91 9.87 17.77 5.65
N GLY A 92 10.16 19.06 5.81
CA GLY A 92 11.52 19.53 6.14
C GLY A 92 12.55 19.23 5.04
N GLY A 93 12.14 19.13 3.78
CA GLY A 93 13.02 18.81 2.66
C GLY A 93 13.31 17.31 2.48
N MET A 94 12.62 16.44 3.22
CA MET A 94 12.81 15.00 3.21
C MET A 94 11.51 14.26 2.88
N LYS A 95 11.59 13.15 2.16
CA LYS A 95 10.50 12.21 1.87
C LYS A 95 10.68 10.92 2.65
N TYR A 96 9.64 10.59 3.39
CA TYR A 96 9.46 9.40 4.22
C TYR A 96 8.43 8.52 3.52
N ILE A 97 8.85 7.37 3.00
CA ILE A 97 7.97 6.37 2.37
C ILE A 97 7.79 5.25 3.38
N PHE A 98 6.62 5.17 4.00
CA PHE A 98 6.20 4.10 4.89
C PHE A 98 5.57 2.98 4.05
N GLY A 99 6.40 2.38 3.20
CA GLY A 99 5.96 1.36 2.25
C GLY A 99 5.83 -0.01 2.91
N HIS A 100 4.68 -0.66 2.74
CA HIS A 100 4.42 -2.02 3.23
C HIS A 100 3.85 -2.86 2.12
N GLN A 101 4.47 -4.01 1.85
CA GLN A 101 4.01 -4.92 0.81
C GLN A 101 3.73 -6.30 1.40
N CYS A 102 2.52 -6.82 1.22
CA CYS A 102 2.27 -8.24 1.36
C CYS A 102 2.80 -8.92 0.09
N ASN A 103 4.04 -9.40 0.14
CA ASN A 103 4.69 -10.08 -0.97
C ASN A 103 4.24 -11.55 -0.98
N VAL A 104 3.10 -11.79 -1.63
CA VAL A 104 2.46 -13.12 -1.71
C VAL A 104 3.39 -14.13 -2.36
N ALA A 105 4.12 -13.72 -3.41
CA ALA A 105 5.09 -14.57 -4.09
C ALA A 105 6.24 -15.03 -3.17
N ALA A 106 6.67 -14.18 -2.22
CA ALA A 106 7.69 -14.53 -1.22
C ALA A 106 7.10 -15.11 0.08
N GLY A 107 5.78 -15.06 0.26
CA GLY A 107 5.08 -15.54 1.45
C GLY A 107 5.29 -14.69 2.71
N GLN A 108 5.69 -13.42 2.57
CA GLN A 108 6.02 -12.55 3.70
C GLN A 108 5.70 -11.07 3.45
N TRP A 109 5.68 -10.30 4.53
CA TRP A 109 5.65 -8.84 4.47
C TRP A 109 7.03 -8.27 4.20
N ASP A 110 7.08 -7.25 3.36
CA ASP A 110 8.25 -6.44 3.07
C ASP A 110 8.00 -4.99 3.49
N VAL A 111 9.07 -4.29 3.86
CA VAL A 111 9.06 -2.84 4.11
C VAL A 111 10.06 -2.12 3.21
N TRP A 112 9.74 -0.89 2.81
CA TRP A 112 10.58 -0.15 1.87
C TRP A 112 11.72 0.60 2.57
N ASP A 113 12.96 0.28 2.21
CA ASP A 113 14.12 1.12 2.51
C ASP A 113 14.17 2.30 1.53
N THR A 114 13.78 3.48 2.03
CA THR A 114 13.72 4.69 1.20
C THR A 114 15.08 5.16 0.68
N ALA A 115 16.14 5.02 1.47
CA ALA A 115 17.47 5.47 1.08
C ALA A 115 18.21 4.40 0.26
N GLY A 116 18.04 3.13 0.61
CA GLY A 116 18.54 1.99 -0.15
C GLY A 116 17.78 1.72 -1.45
N ALA A 117 16.58 2.28 -1.59
CA ALA A 117 15.66 2.06 -2.71
C ALA A 117 15.38 0.56 -2.96
N ALA A 118 15.05 -0.16 -1.89
CA ALA A 118 14.82 -1.61 -1.95
C ALA A 118 13.74 -2.08 -0.97
N TRP A 119 13.01 -3.11 -1.37
CA TRP A 119 12.13 -3.87 -0.48
C TRP A 119 12.95 -4.79 0.43
N ILE A 120 12.66 -4.75 1.72
CA ILE A 120 13.37 -5.54 2.74
C ILE A 120 12.41 -6.50 3.43
N HIS A 121 12.71 -7.79 3.32
CA HIS A 121 11.98 -8.88 3.96
C HIS A 121 11.91 -8.73 5.48
N THR A 122 10.69 -8.68 6.03
CA THR A 122 10.48 -8.57 7.48
C THR A 122 10.64 -9.92 8.18
N GLY A 123 10.37 -11.03 7.49
CA GLY A 123 10.21 -12.36 8.07
C GLY A 123 8.80 -12.63 8.64
N ILE A 124 7.91 -11.64 8.64
CA ILE A 124 6.51 -11.77 9.06
C ILE A 124 5.72 -12.40 7.90
N SER A 125 4.97 -13.48 8.15
CA SER A 125 4.28 -14.21 7.09
C SER A 125 3.17 -13.40 6.40
N CYS A 126 3.09 -13.54 5.07
CA CYS A 126 1.99 -13.07 4.23
C CYS A 126 1.83 -13.97 3.00
N SER A 127 1.47 -15.24 3.20
CA SER A 127 1.30 -16.23 2.12
C SER A 127 -0.10 -16.19 1.49
N ALA A 128 -0.51 -15.02 1.00
CA ALA A 128 -1.88 -14.69 0.58
C ALA A 128 -2.90 -14.73 1.74
N PRO A 129 -3.39 -13.56 2.21
CA PRO A 129 -4.53 -13.50 3.12
C PRO A 129 -5.74 -14.25 2.56
N PRO A 130 -6.70 -14.76 3.36
CA PRO A 130 -7.86 -15.46 2.79
C PRO A 130 -8.60 -14.62 1.72
N ALA A 131 -8.75 -15.18 0.52
CA ALA A 131 -9.56 -14.58 -0.55
C ALA A 131 -11.06 -14.77 -0.28
N HIS A 132 -11.88 -14.00 -0.97
CA HIS A 132 -13.34 -13.94 -0.82
C HIS A 132 -13.86 -13.61 0.59
N THR A 133 -13.04 -12.97 1.42
CA THR A 133 -13.43 -12.45 2.73
C THR A 133 -12.76 -11.11 2.98
N TRP A 134 -13.35 -10.32 3.88
CA TRP A 134 -12.73 -9.10 4.38
C TRP A 134 -11.58 -9.44 5.31
N ASN A 135 -10.42 -8.84 5.03
CA ASN A 135 -9.22 -8.90 5.85
C ASN A 135 -9.01 -7.52 6.48
N HIS A 136 -8.81 -7.48 7.80
CA HIS A 136 -8.52 -6.24 8.53
C HIS A 136 -7.01 -6.05 8.63
N LEU A 137 -6.51 -4.90 8.17
CA LEU A 137 -5.10 -4.54 8.19
C LEU A 137 -4.92 -3.25 8.99
N VAL A 138 -4.00 -3.29 9.96
CA VAL A 138 -3.54 -2.12 10.69
C VAL A 138 -2.02 -2.06 10.61
N LEU A 139 -1.51 -0.94 10.09
CA LEU A 139 -0.08 -0.65 9.98
C LEU A 139 0.27 0.52 10.89
N GLU A 140 1.29 0.34 11.73
CA GLU A 140 1.77 1.34 12.68
C GLU A 140 3.19 1.77 12.29
N TYR A 141 3.39 3.08 12.11
CA TYR A 141 4.68 3.64 11.73
C TYR A 141 4.81 5.10 12.15
N GLU A 142 6.05 5.58 12.22
CA GLU A 142 6.34 6.94 12.67
C GLU A 142 7.59 7.54 12.04
N ARG A 143 7.64 8.87 12.03
CA ARG A 143 8.86 9.63 11.80
C ARG A 143 9.52 9.93 13.14
N LEU A 144 10.50 9.13 13.52
CA LEU A 144 11.24 9.30 14.78
C LEU A 144 12.67 9.76 14.51
N ASN A 145 13.09 10.86 15.16
CA ASN A 145 14.46 11.41 15.05
C ASN A 145 14.95 11.62 13.59
N GLY A 146 14.03 11.97 12.69
CA GLY A 146 14.33 12.17 11.27
C GLY A 146 14.47 10.88 10.45
N GLN A 147 14.16 9.72 11.02
CA GLN A 147 14.12 8.43 10.34
C GLN A 147 12.68 7.95 10.11
N ILE A 148 12.52 7.02 9.19
CA ILE A 148 11.33 6.18 9.03
C ILE A 148 11.46 5.07 10.07
N HIS A 149 10.43 4.85 10.88
CA HIS A 149 10.35 3.74 11.82
C HIS A 149 9.07 2.94 11.55
N PHE A 150 9.24 1.69 11.13
CA PHE A 150 8.16 0.71 10.98
C PHE A 150 7.96 0.01 12.33
N ILE A 151 6.79 0.16 12.94
CA ILE A 151 6.52 -0.34 14.30
C ILE A 151 5.93 -1.74 14.23
N ALA A 152 4.76 -1.90 13.60
CA ALA A 152 4.05 -3.17 13.61
C ALA A 152 3.06 -3.33 12.44
N ILE A 153 2.77 -4.59 12.14
CA ILE A 153 1.75 -5.02 11.18
C ILE A 153 0.75 -5.89 11.93
N THR A 154 -0.54 -5.57 11.83
CA THR A 154 -1.63 -6.40 12.37
C THR A 154 -2.53 -6.84 11.23
N LEU A 155 -2.57 -8.15 10.97
CA LEU A 155 -3.46 -8.74 9.97
C LEU A 155 -4.49 -9.66 10.66
N ASN A 156 -5.77 -9.37 10.46
CA ASN A 156 -6.88 -10.14 11.03
C ASN A 156 -6.75 -10.33 12.56
N GLY A 157 -6.32 -9.28 13.26
CA GLY A 157 -6.12 -9.28 14.71
C GLY A 157 -4.79 -9.88 15.19
N ASN A 158 -3.96 -10.44 14.30
CA ASN A 158 -2.64 -10.97 14.65
C ASN A 158 -1.57 -9.90 14.45
N LYS A 159 -1.11 -9.31 15.56
CA LYS A 159 -0.05 -8.28 15.56
C LYS A 159 1.34 -8.91 15.55
N SER A 160 2.20 -8.40 14.69
CA SER A 160 3.63 -8.73 14.60
C SER A 160 4.46 -7.44 14.62
N GLU A 161 5.51 -7.43 15.43
CA GLU A 161 6.43 -6.29 15.49
C GLU A 161 7.39 -6.32 14.29
N VAL A 162 7.61 -5.15 13.69
CA VAL A 162 8.61 -4.94 12.64
C VAL A 162 9.89 -4.38 13.25
N ASP A 163 9.77 -3.29 14.02
CA ASP A 163 10.85 -2.55 14.70
C ASP A 163 12.08 -2.32 13.78
N ARG A 164 11.88 -1.59 12.68
CA ARG A 164 12.94 -1.28 11.71
C ARG A 164 13.01 0.20 11.34
N TYR A 165 14.24 0.66 11.16
CA TYR A 165 14.56 2.06 10.89
C TYR A 165 15.23 2.22 9.54
N TYR A 166 14.80 3.22 8.79
CA TYR A 166 15.38 3.57 7.50
C TYR A 166 15.56 5.08 7.35
N SER A 167 16.53 5.47 6.53
CA SER A 167 16.77 6.88 6.25
C SER A 167 15.80 7.38 5.17
N PRO A 168 15.28 8.61 5.28
CA PRO A 168 14.52 9.23 4.21
C PRO A 168 15.43 9.66 3.05
N LYS A 169 14.82 10.16 1.97
CA LYS A 169 15.54 10.80 0.84
C LYS A 169 15.16 12.26 0.70
N SER A 170 15.99 13.05 0.02
CA SER A 170 15.71 14.46 -0.26
C SER A 170 14.43 14.61 -1.10
N SER A 171 13.63 15.64 -0.80
CA SER A 171 12.38 15.95 -1.49
C SER A 171 12.06 17.43 -1.42
N GLY A 172 11.60 18.00 -2.54
CA GLY A 172 11.18 19.41 -2.62
C GLY A 172 9.71 19.67 -2.33
N VAL A 173 8.91 18.62 -2.04
CA VAL A 173 7.47 18.74 -1.82
C VAL A 173 7.12 18.63 -0.34
N ASN A 174 5.91 19.10 0.02
CA ASN A 174 5.32 18.84 1.33
C ASN A 174 4.00 18.08 1.12
N GLU A 175 3.87 16.90 1.71
CA GLU A 175 2.71 16.04 1.52
C GLU A 175 2.46 15.12 2.70
N LEU A 176 1.22 14.65 2.82
CA LEU A 176 0.82 13.43 3.49
C LEU A 176 -0.19 12.74 2.57
N ASN A 177 0.01 11.45 2.31
CA ASN A 177 -0.94 10.64 1.55
C ASN A 177 -0.93 9.19 2.03
N VAL A 178 -1.99 8.48 1.65
CA VAL A 178 -2.02 7.02 1.63
C VAL A 178 -2.07 6.53 0.20
N ALA A 179 -1.49 5.37 -0.05
CA ALA A 179 -1.52 4.71 -1.34
C ALA A 179 -1.83 3.22 -1.22
N PHE A 180 -2.29 2.66 -2.34
CA PHE A 180 -2.55 1.26 -2.53
C PHE A 180 -2.06 0.86 -3.92
N GLN A 181 -1.32 -0.24 -4.01
CA GLN A 181 -0.81 -0.79 -5.27
C GLN A 181 -1.19 -2.25 -5.43
N MET A 182 -1.48 -2.62 -6.67
CA MET A 182 -1.73 -3.99 -7.12
C MET A 182 -0.60 -4.42 -8.05
N ASP A 183 0.08 -5.52 -7.73
CA ASP A 183 1.14 -6.11 -8.55
C ASP A 183 0.72 -7.48 -9.12
N GLU A 184 0.74 -7.61 -10.45
CA GLU A 184 0.42 -8.85 -11.16
C GLU A 184 1.58 -9.85 -11.13
N THR A 185 1.25 -11.15 -11.24
CA THR A 185 2.24 -12.20 -11.45
C THR A 185 2.76 -12.23 -12.90
N SER A 186 3.66 -13.19 -13.18
CA SER A 186 4.11 -13.48 -14.54
C SER A 186 2.98 -13.88 -15.51
N HIS A 187 1.83 -14.30 -15.00
CA HIS A 187 0.70 -14.73 -15.81
C HIS A 187 -0.17 -13.56 -16.29
N ALA A 188 -0.03 -12.36 -15.70
CA ALA A 188 -0.88 -11.19 -15.97
C ALA A 188 -2.37 -11.51 -15.89
N THR A 189 -2.75 -12.30 -14.88
CA THR A 189 -4.14 -12.66 -14.64
C THR A 189 -4.84 -11.45 -14.04
N ASN A 190 -5.84 -10.91 -14.75
CA ASN A 190 -6.67 -9.83 -14.22
C ASN A 190 -7.27 -10.22 -12.86
N TYR A 191 -7.34 -9.26 -11.94
CA TYR A 191 -7.96 -9.49 -10.64
C TYR A 191 -8.48 -8.21 -10.01
N ASP A 192 -9.33 -8.41 -9.00
CA ASP A 192 -10.10 -7.37 -8.36
C ASP A 192 -9.76 -7.31 -6.86
N VAL A 193 -9.59 -6.08 -6.36
CA VAL A 193 -9.42 -5.80 -4.93
C VAL A 193 -10.42 -4.73 -4.52
N TRP A 194 -10.98 -4.85 -3.34
CA TRP A 194 -11.83 -3.83 -2.73
C TRP A 194 -11.20 -3.38 -1.44
N LEU A 195 -11.12 -2.06 -1.25
CA LEU A 195 -10.78 -1.46 0.04
C LEU A 195 -12.03 -0.84 0.66
N ASP A 196 -12.17 -0.96 1.97
CA ASP A 196 -13.29 -0.38 2.71
C ASP A 196 -12.82 0.16 4.07
N LYS A 197 -13.54 1.16 4.60
CA LYS A 197 -13.25 1.85 5.87
C LYS A 197 -11.81 2.36 6.02
N VAL A 198 -11.20 2.74 4.90
CA VAL A 198 -9.82 3.23 4.81
C VAL A 198 -9.62 4.51 5.63
N THR A 199 -8.76 4.45 6.65
CA THR A 199 -8.50 5.55 7.59
C THR A 199 -7.00 5.70 7.85
N LEU A 200 -6.50 6.94 7.80
CA LEU A 200 -5.20 7.29 8.35
C LEU A 200 -5.40 8.14 9.61
N ILE A 201 -4.94 7.65 10.75
CA ILE A 201 -4.89 8.40 12.01
C ILE A 201 -3.47 8.98 12.12
N ALA A 202 -3.34 10.29 12.39
CA ALA A 202 -2.06 10.98 12.42
C ALA A 202 -2.00 12.01 13.56
N TRP A 203 -0.94 11.99 14.38
CA TRP A 203 -0.72 12.94 15.47
C TRP A 203 0.76 13.26 15.71
#